data_AF-A0A1X1Y798-F1
#
_entry.id   AF-A0A1X1Y798-F1
#
_cell.length_a   1.000
_cell.length_b   1.000
_cell.length_c   1.000
_cell.angle_alpha   90.00
_cell.angle_beta   90.00
_cell.angle_gamma   90.00
#
_symmetry.space_group_name_H-M   'P 1'
#
loop_
_entity.id
_entity.type
_entity.pdbx_description
1 polymer ?
#
loop_
_entity_poly.entity_id
_entity_poly.type
_entity_poly.pdbx_seq_one_letter_code
_entity_poly.pdbx_strand_id
1 'polypeptide(L)'
;MFRMTVQDVFFIRGRGLVATGCVEYGELRVGDTVQINGGRGVTVDAIEAFRKKRDTATAGDNVGLLFRKLTTSDLAAGDVITSAGAFLA
;
A
#
# COMPACT_ATOMS: atom_id res chain seq x y z
N MET A 1 5.31 -11.57 -3.43
CA MET A 1 3.97 -11.53 -4.08
C MET A 1 3.02 -11.01 -3.03
N PHE A 2 2.22 -9.99 -3.36
CA PHE A 2 1.40 -9.21 -2.43
C PHE A 2 0.16 -8.71 -3.16
N ARG A 3 -0.98 -8.65 -2.48
CA ARG A 3 -2.20 -8.00 -2.95
C ARG A 3 -2.97 -7.38 -1.79
N MET A 4 -3.42 -6.14 -1.97
CA MET A 4 -4.33 -5.45 -1.06
C MET A 4 -5.26 -4.53 -1.86
N THR A 5 -6.56 -4.66 -1.67
CA THR A 5 -7.53 -3.68 -2.15
C THR A 5 -7.62 -2.52 -1.17
N VAL A 6 -7.52 -1.30 -1.68
CA VAL A 6 -7.57 -0.06 -0.89
C VAL A 6 -9.01 0.18 -0.43
N GLN A 7 -9.19 0.34 0.88
CA GLN A 7 -10.46 0.64 1.51
C GLN A 7 -10.66 2.14 1.69
N ASP A 8 -9.60 2.86 2.08
CA ASP A 8 -9.65 4.31 2.26
C ASP A 8 -8.27 4.94 2.02
N VAL A 9 -8.25 6.25 1.78
CA VAL A 9 -7.04 7.02 1.47
C VAL A 9 -7.02 8.33 2.25
N PHE A 10 -5.90 8.60 2.92
CA PHE A 10 -5.69 9.81 3.70
C PHE A 10 -4.43 10.54 3.24
N PHE A 11 -4.50 11.86 3.12
CA PHE A 11 -3.30 12.67 2.92
C PHE A 11 -2.88 13.35 4.22
N ILE A 12 -1.67 13.05 4.67
CA ILE A 12 -1.08 13.68 5.86
C ILE A 12 -0.09 14.72 5.38
N ARG A 13 -0.43 16.02 5.58
CA ARG A 13 0.43 17.13 5.18
C ARG A 13 1.84 16.97 5.73
N GLY A 14 2.84 17.04 4.85
CA GLY A 14 4.26 16.87 5.21
C GLY A 14 4.73 15.43 5.45
N ARG A 15 3.84 14.43 5.42
CA ARG A 15 4.19 13.01 5.56
C ARG A 15 3.93 12.22 4.28
N GLY A 16 2.84 12.48 3.57
CA GLY A 16 2.48 11.80 2.33
C GLY A 16 1.07 11.20 2.36
N LEU A 17 0.78 10.39 1.35
CA LEU A 17 -0.50 9.71 1.18
C LEU A 17 -0.47 8.34 1.86
N VAL A 18 -1.54 7.98 2.56
CA VAL A 18 -1.69 6.71 3.27
C VAL A 18 -2.87 5.95 2.68
N ALA A 19 -2.62 4.74 2.18
CA ALA A 19 -3.64 3.79 1.75
C ALA A 19 -3.95 2.82 2.89
N THR A 20 -5.22 2.60 3.22
CA THR A 20 -5.60 1.57 4.20
C THR A 20 -6.29 0.39 3.52
N GLY A 21 -6.10 -0.80 4.07
CA GLY A 21 -6.77 -2.01 3.58
C GLY A 21 -6.40 -3.25 4.37
N CYS A 22 -7.03 -4.37 4.01
CA CYS A 22 -6.68 -5.69 4.51
C CYS A 22 -5.84 -6.42 3.46
N VAL A 23 -4.69 -6.97 3.84
CA VAL A 23 -3.84 -7.75 2.93
C VAL A 23 -4.57 -9.03 2.57
N GLU A 24 -4.86 -9.21 1.28
CA GLU A 24 -5.61 -10.36 0.77
C GLU A 24 -4.68 -11.57 0.59
N TYR A 25 -3.46 -11.32 0.14
CA TYR A 25 -2.50 -12.37 -0.17
C TYR A 25 -1.07 -11.88 -0.02
N GLY A 26 -0.20 -12.78 0.46
CA GLY A 26 1.25 -12.61 0.42
C GLY A 26 1.84 -11.77 1.55
N GLU A 27 3.03 -11.23 1.30
CA GLU A 27 3.80 -10.42 2.24
C GLU A 27 4.39 -9.18 1.53
N LEU A 28 4.40 -8.05 2.23
CA LEU A 28 5.01 -6.79 1.82
C LEU A 28 5.94 -6.27 2.90
N ARG A 29 7.09 -5.69 2.51
CA ARG A 29 8.06 -5.06 3.41
C ARG A 29 8.17 -3.56 3.15
N VAL A 30 8.54 -2.81 4.19
CA VAL A 30 8.92 -1.41 4.02
C VAL A 30 10.10 -1.32 3.05
N GLY A 31 10.00 -0.41 2.08
CA GLY A 31 10.98 -0.23 1.00
C GLY A 31 10.67 -1.02 -0.26
N ASP A 32 9.71 -1.96 -0.24
CA ASP A 32 9.31 -2.68 -1.44
C ASP A 32 8.67 -1.76 -2.48
N THR A 33 8.83 -2.13 -3.75
CA THR A 33 8.14 -1.48 -4.87
C THR A 33 6.86 -2.23 -5.21
N VAL A 34 5.74 -1.51 -5.23
CA VAL A 34 4.41 -2.00 -5.57
C VAL A 34 3.86 -1.26 -6.79
N GLN A 35 2.83 -1.81 -7.41
CA GLN A 35 2.07 -1.16 -8.47
C GLN A 35 0.64 -0.93 -7.99
N ILE A 36 0.07 0.20 -8.38
CA ILE A 36 -1.35 0.53 -8.19
C ILE A 36 -2.05 0.21 -9.51
N ASN A 37 -3.01 -0.72 -9.51
CA ASN A 37 -3.74 -1.19 -10.69
C ASN A 37 -2.83 -1.58 -11.87
N GLY A 38 -1.65 -2.16 -11.60
CA GLY A 38 -0.67 -2.51 -12.64
C GLY A 38 0.05 -1.32 -13.29
N GLY A 39 -0.10 -0.11 -12.75
CA GLY A 39 0.54 1.11 -13.24
C GLY A 39 2.02 1.21 -12.90
N ARG A 40 2.54 2.44 -12.78
CA ARG A 40 3.95 2.68 -12.45
C ARG A 40 4.30 2.14 -11.05
N GLY A 41 5.51 1.60 -10.92
CA GLY A 41 6.07 1.19 -9.64
C GLY A 41 6.28 2.36 -8.67
N VAL A 42 5.83 2.18 -7.43
CA VAL A 42 5.92 3.14 -6.33
C VAL A 42 6.47 2.44 -5.08
N THR A 43 7.29 3.14 -4.29
CA THR A 43 7.93 2.57 -3.10
C THR A 43 7.04 2.74 -1.88
N VAL A 44 6.89 1.68 -1.08
CA VAL A 44 6.19 1.73 0.21
C VAL A 44 7.14 2.28 1.27
N ASP A 45 6.90 3.50 1.73
CA ASP A 45 7.81 4.21 2.64
C ASP A 45 7.64 3.81 4.11
N ALA A 46 6.46 3.32 4.50
CA ALA A 46 6.20 2.78 5.83
C ALA A 46 4.94 1.91 5.82
N ILE A 47 4.90 0.96 6.75
CA ILE A 47 3.74 0.11 7.05
C ILE A 47 3.31 0.40 8.49
N GLU A 48 2.03 0.63 8.71
CA GLU A 48 1.45 0.87 10.03
C GLU A 48 0.29 -0.10 10.27
N ALA A 49 0.32 -0.84 11.38
CA ALA A 49 -0.74 -1.75 11.80
C ALA A 49 -1.03 -1.54 13.28
N PHE A 50 -2.30 -1.45 13.67
CA PHE A 50 -2.71 -1.24 15.07
C PHE A 50 -2.01 -0.05 15.76
N ARG A 51 -1.88 1.09 15.06
CA ARG A 51 -1.20 2.33 15.52
C ARG A 51 0.29 2.14 15.84
N LYS A 52 0.93 1.11 15.29
CA LYS A 52 2.36 0.84 15.43
C LYS A 52 2.99 0.66 14.06
N LYS A 53 4.22 1.16 13.90
CA LYS A 53 5.03 0.85 12.72
C LYS A 53 5.38 -0.63 12.70
N ARG A 54 5.38 -1.21 11.50
CA ARG A 54 5.81 -2.58 11.25
C ARG A 54 6.77 -2.58 10.08
N ASP A 55 7.68 -3.55 10.07
CA ASP A 55 8.61 -3.74 8.95
C ASP A 55 7.96 -4.55 7.82
N THR A 56 6.94 -5.34 8.14
CA THR A 56 6.23 -6.23 7.21
C THR A 56 4.71 -6.20 7.41
N ALA A 57 3.96 -6.57 6.38
CA ALA A 57 2.53 -6.83 6.39
C ALA A 57 2.25 -8.16 5.69
N THR A 58 1.36 -8.98 6.24
CA THR A 58 1.02 -10.33 5.74
C THR A 58 -0.47 -10.51 5.58
N ALA A 59 -0.89 -11.52 4.81
CA ALA A 59 -2.30 -11.83 4.58
C ALA A 59 -3.13 -11.86 5.88
N GLY A 60 -4.26 -11.16 5.86
CA GLY A 60 -5.14 -10.95 7.02
C GLY A 60 -4.84 -9.71 7.86
N ASP A 61 -3.70 -9.06 7.67
CA ASP A 61 -3.37 -7.82 8.40
C ASP A 61 -4.18 -6.63 7.85
N ASN A 62 -4.76 -5.85 8.76
CA ASN A 62 -5.29 -4.52 8.44
C ASN A 62 -4.18 -3.49 8.61
N VAL A 63 -3.76 -2.88 7.50
CA VAL A 63 -2.57 -2.02 7.45
C VAL A 63 -2.84 -0.68 6.77
N GLY A 64 -2.03 0.31 7.13
CA GLY A 64 -1.83 1.55 6.40
C GLY A 64 -0.47 1.54 5.71
N LEU A 65 -0.44 1.81 4.41
CA LEU A 65 0.77 1.93 3.58
C LEU A 65 1.03 3.40 3.28
N LEU A 66 2.18 3.92 3.69
CA LEU A 66 2.59 5.30 3.42
C LEU A 66 3.35 5.40 2.09
N PHE A 67 2.97 6.39 1.29
CA PHE A 67 3.63 6.80 0.06
C PHE A 67 3.94 8.30 0.09
N ARG A 68 5.22 8.65 0.19
CA ARG A 68 5.72 10.04 0.28
C ARG A 68 5.69 10.76 -1.05
N LYS A 69 5.79 10.02 -2.15
CA LYS A 69 5.91 10.56 -3.51
C LYS A 69 4.57 10.62 -4.27
N LEU A 70 3.48 10.22 -3.62
CA LEU A 70 2.14 10.21 -4.20
C LEU A 70 1.29 11.37 -3.69
N THR A 71 0.32 11.74 -4.51
CA THR A 71 -0.68 12.77 -4.29
C THR A 71 -2.08 12.17 -4.37
N THR A 72 -3.09 12.93 -3.96
CA THR A 72 -4.49 12.44 -3.89
C THR A 72 -5.10 12.03 -5.23
N SER A 73 -4.47 12.38 -6.36
CA SER A 73 -4.89 11.93 -7.69
C SER A 73 -4.31 10.57 -8.10
N ASP A 74 -3.32 10.06 -7.36
CA ASP A 74 -2.59 8.84 -7.74
C ASP A 74 -3.20 7.55 -7.13
N LEU A 75 -4.07 7.68 -6.13
CA LEU A 75 -4.65 6.56 -5.40
C LEU A 75 -6.03 6.92 -4.84
N ALA A 76 -7.00 6.02 -4.99
CA ALA A 76 -8.34 6.10 -4.42
C ALA A 76 -8.77 4.78 -3.76
N ALA A 77 -9.87 4.83 -3.00
CA ALA A 77 -10.54 3.63 -2.53
C ALA A 77 -11.03 2.77 -3.71
N GLY A 78 -10.88 1.45 -3.59
CA GLY A 78 -11.16 0.48 -4.64
C GLY A 78 -9.96 0.13 -5.52
N ASP A 79 -8.88 0.92 -5.50
CA ASP A 79 -7.64 0.57 -6.19
C ASP A 79 -7.00 -0.69 -5.61
N VAL A 80 -6.25 -1.42 -6.42
CA VAL A 80 -5.56 -2.64 -6.04
C VAL A 80 -4.05 -2.41 -6.05
N ILE A 81 -3.40 -2.69 -4.93
CA ILE A 81 -1.95 -2.62 -4.78
C ILE A 81 -1.36 -4.02 -4.88
N THR A 82 -0.41 -4.23 -5.78
CA THR A 82 0.27 -5.52 -5.96
C THR A 82 1.79 -5.39 -5.96
N SER A 83 2.52 -6.49 -5.69
CA SER A 83 3.98 -6.50 -5.93
C SER A 83 4.29 -6.14 -7.38
N ALA A 84 5.37 -5.40 -7.63
CA ALA A 84 5.79 -5.07 -9.00
C ALA A 84 5.98 -6.34 -9.85
N GLY A 85 5.38 -6.36 -11.05
CA GLY A 85 5.42 -7.50 -11.97
C GLY A 85 4.41 -8.60 -11.67
N ALA A 86 3.64 -8.50 -10.58
CA ALA A 86 2.52 -9.38 -10.29
C ALA A 86 1.21 -8.68 -10.69
N PHE A 87 0.77 -8.87 -11.93
CA PHE A 87 -0.62 -8.64 -12.32
C PHE A 87 -1.33 -9.99 -12.33
N LEU A 88 -2.18 -10.22 -11.33
CA LEU A 88 -3.15 -11.31 -11.38
C LEU A 88 -4.41 -10.71 -11.96
N ALA A 89 -4.68 -11.06 -13.22
CA ALA A 89 -5.89 -10.70 -13.97
C ALA A 89 -7.16 -11.17 -13.27
#